data_AF-A0AB34QXG4-F1
#
_entry.id   AF-A0AB34QXG4-F1
#
_cell.length_a   1.000
_cell.length_b   1.000
_cell.length_c   1.000
_cell.angle_alpha   90.00
_cell.angle_beta   90.00
_cell.angle_gamma   90.00
#
_symmetry.space_group_name_H-M   'P 1'
#
loop_
_entity.id
_entity.type
_entity.pdbx_description
1 polymer ?
#
loop_
_entity_poly.entity_id
_entity_poly.type
_entity_poly.pdbx_seq_one_letter_code
_entity_poly.pdbx_strand_id
1 'polypeptide(L)' 'MSIDSNQRKQFLLNELKRIGYKPNEIESLADKSLYDLEMLVITAKFEKGKDIETFNARMKIEEEAE' A
#
# COMPACT_ATOMS: atom_id res chain seq x y z
N MET A 1 -8.73 23.91 6.89
CA MET A 1 -7.30 23.91 6.54
C MET A 1 -7.16 23.13 5.24
N SER A 2 -6.76 23.79 4.17
CA SER A 2 -6.36 23.11 2.93
C SER A 2 -5.00 22.46 3.19
N ILE A 3 -4.90 21.14 3.04
CA ILE A 3 -3.60 20.47 3.05
C ILE A 3 -2.86 20.91 1.79
N ASP A 4 -1.64 21.45 1.94
CA ASP A 4 -0.79 21.78 0.80
C ASP A 4 -0.46 20.51 0.00
N SER A 5 -0.38 20.62 -1.32
CA SER A 5 -0.06 19.50 -2.23
C SER A 5 1.23 18.78 -1.82
N ASN A 6 2.22 19.53 -1.32
CA ASN A 6 3.47 18.94 -0.83
C ASN A 6 3.28 18.14 0.46
N GLN A 7 2.46 18.63 1.40
CA GLN A 7 2.14 17.91 2.64
C GLN A 7 1.41 16.60 2.32
N ARG A 8 0.46 16.64 1.36
CA ARG A 8 -0.23 15.45 0.87
C ARG A 8 0.74 14.46 0.25
N LYS A 9 1.68 14.93 -0.58
CA LYS A 9 2.71 14.10 -1.22
C LYS A 9 3.60 13.40 -0.18
N GLN A 10 4.08 14.13 0.82
CA GLN A 10 4.88 13.57 1.91
C GLN A 10 4.12 12.53 2.73
N PHE A 11 2.85 12.79 3.02
CA PHE A 11 1.98 11.82 3.68
C PHE A 11 1.88 10.50 2.89
N LEU A 12 1.64 10.56 1.57
CA LEU A 12 1.52 9.38 0.73
C LEU A 12 2.82 8.56 0.64
N LEU A 13 3.98 9.24 0.54
CA LEU A 13 5.28 8.56 0.55
C LEU A 13 5.53 7.82 1.86
N ASN A 14 5.20 8.45 2.99
CA ASN A 14 5.29 7.81 4.31
C ASN A 14 4.33 6.63 4.43
N GLU A 15 3.13 6.73 3.87
CA GLU A 15 2.15 5.66 3.88
C GLU A 15 2.62 4.45 3.04
N LEU A 16 3.18 4.68 1.85
CA LEU A 16 3.81 3.64 1.03
C LEU A 16 4.94 2.92 1.80
N LYS A 17 5.78 3.67 2.51
CA LYS A 17 6.83 3.09 3.37
C LYS A 17 6.23 2.27 4.52
N ARG A 18 5.18 2.77 5.19
CA ARG A 18 4.51 2.08 6.31
C ARG A 18 3.90 0.75 5.88
N ILE A 19 3.30 0.68 4.69
CA ILE A 19 2.71 -0.55 4.18
C ILE A 19 3.75 -1.54 3.63
N GLY A 20 5.01 -1.11 3.48
CA GLY A 20 6.12 -1.93 3.01
C GLY A 20 6.24 -1.97 1.49
N TYR A 21 5.68 -0.98 0.79
CA TYR A 21 5.77 -0.89 -0.67
C TYR A 21 7.23 -0.72 -1.10
N LYS A 22 7.70 -1.61 -1.97
CA LYS A 22 9.06 -1.58 -2.52
C LYS A 22 8.97 -1.11 -3.98
N PRO A 23 9.35 0.14 -4.31
CA PRO A 23 9.42 0.57 -5.70
C PRO A 23 10.46 -0.26 -6.45
N ASN A 24 10.20 -0.54 -7.73
CA ASN A 24 11.19 -1.14 -8.61
C ASN A 24 12.37 -0.18 -8.79
N GLU A 25 13.59 -0.71 -8.98
CA GLU A 25 14.85 0.07 -9.03
C GLU A 25 14.88 1.20 -10.08
N ILE A 26 13.98 1.14 -11.07
CA ILE A 26 13.90 2.07 -12.19
C ILE A 26 12.96 3.26 -11.89
N GLU A 27 12.06 3.16 -10.90
CA GLU A 27 11.06 4.19 -10.61
C GLU A 27 11.28 4.87 -9.25
N SER A 28 11.59 6.17 -9.29
CA SER A 28 11.59 7.04 -8.13
C SER A 28 10.16 7.48 -7.78
N LEU A 29 9.72 7.19 -6.55
CA LEU A 29 8.43 7.66 -6.03
C LEU A 29 8.37 9.20 -5.90
N ALA A 30 9.51 9.88 -5.82
CA ALA A 30 9.58 11.32 -5.70
C ALA A 30 9.13 12.03 -6.99
N ASP A 31 9.26 11.37 -8.14
CA ASP A 31 8.94 11.95 -9.45
C ASP A 31 7.47 11.74 -9.86
N LYS A 32 6.74 10.90 -9.13
CA LYS A 32 5.32 10.64 -9.38
C LYS A 32 4.43 11.83 -9.04
N SER A 33 3.33 11.96 -9.79
CA SER A 33 2.31 12.96 -9.50
C SER A 33 1.56 12.61 -8.21
N LEU A 34 0.83 13.57 -7.66
CA LEU A 34 0.03 13.33 -6.46
C LEU A 34 -1.01 12.23 -6.69
N TYR A 35 -1.69 12.27 -7.83
CA TYR A 35 -2.69 11.28 -8.22
C TYR A 35 -2.08 9.86 -8.32
N ASP A 36 -0.91 9.74 -8.95
CA ASP A 36 -0.24 8.44 -9.10
C ASP A 36 0.14 7.86 -7.73
N LEU A 37 0.59 8.70 -6.81
CA LEU A 37 0.89 8.27 -5.44
C LEU A 37 -0.36 7.84 -4.67
N GLU A 38 -1.48 8.53 -4.84
CA GLU A 38 -2.76 8.12 -4.24
C GLU A 38 -3.21 6.76 -4.77
N MET A 39 -3.14 6.56 -6.08
CA MET A 39 -3.48 5.29 -6.72
C MET A 39 -2.58 4.15 -6.25
N LEU A 40 -1.26 4.39 -6.13
CA LEU A 40 -0.32 3.39 -5.62
C LEU A 40 -0.63 2.98 -4.18
N VAL A 41 -0.93 3.94 -3.29
CA VAL A 41 -1.32 3.64 -1.90
C VAL A 41 -2.58 2.78 -1.86
N ILE A 42 -3.58 3.09 -2.68
CA ILE A 42 -4.84 2.34 -2.74
C ILE A 42 -4.57 0.90 -3.20
N THR A 43 -3.85 0.72 -4.30
CA THR A 43 -3.52 -0.60 -4.86
C THR A 43 -2.73 -1.45 -3.87
N ALA A 44 -1.66 -0.90 -3.28
CA ALA A 44 -0.81 -1.63 -2.35
C ALA A 44 -1.56 -2.03 -1.06
N LYS A 45 -2.49 -1.20 -0.57
CA LYS A 45 -3.37 -1.58 0.55
C LYS A 45 -4.33 -2.70 0.18
N PHE A 46 -4.89 -2.65 -1.02
CA PHE A 46 -5.81 -3.67 -1.50
C PHE A 46 -5.12 -5.02 -1.68
N GLU A 47 -3.92 -5.05 -2.27
CA GLU A 47 -3.09 -6.26 -2.39
C GLU A 47 -2.75 -6.83 -1.01
N LYS A 48 -2.28 -6.00 -0.08
CA LYS A 48 -1.98 -6.43 1.29
C LYS A 48 -3.22 -6.97 2.02
N GLY A 49 -4.38 -6.38 1.79
CA GLY A 49 -5.65 -6.87 2.31
C GLY A 49 -5.99 -8.27 1.78
N LYS A 50 -5.85 -8.47 0.46
CA LYS A 50 -6.05 -9.78 -0.19
C LYS A 50 -5.09 -10.84 0.33
N ASP A 51 -3.83 -10.49 0.55
CA ASP A 51 -2.83 -11.42 1.09
C ASP A 51 -3.23 -11.89 2.50
N ILE A 52 -3.68 -10.96 3.35
CA ILE A 52 -4.17 -11.27 4.71
C ILE A 52 -5.43 -12.13 4.65
N GLU A 53 -6.40 -11.79 3.80
CA GLU A 53 -7.61 -12.60 3.62
C GLU A 53 -7.29 -14.01 3.14
N THR A 54 -6.37 -14.14 2.18
CA THR A 54 -5.92 -15.44 1.66
C THR A 54 -5.21 -16.27 2.73
N PHE A 55 -4.36 -15.64 3.54
CA PHE A 55 -3.69 -16.30 4.66
C PHE A 55 -4.70 -16.77 5.72
N ASN A 56 -5.61 -15.91 6.13
CA ASN A 56 -6.65 -16.24 7.12
C ASN A 56 -7.58 -17.35 6.63
N ALA A 57 -7.92 -17.37 5.33
CA ALA A 57 -8.72 -18.44 4.74
C ALA A 57 -7.99 -19.79 4.79
N ARG A 58 -6.67 -19.82 4.53
CA ARG A 58 -5.86 -21.06 4.60
C ARG A 58 -5.74 -21.58 6.04
N MET A 59 -5.45 -20.71 6.99
CA MET A 59 -5.40 -21.04 8.42
C MET A 59 -6.71 -21.68 8.91
N LYS A 60 -7.86 -21.11 8.56
CA LYS A 60 -9.18 -21.67 8.96
C LYS A 60 -9.43 -23.06 8.40
N ILE A 61 -8.99 -23.33 7.16
CA ILE A 61 -9.13 -24.65 6.55
C ILE A 61 -8.26 -25.69 7.29
N GLU A 62 -7.06 -25.30 7.73
CA GLU A 62 -6.18 -26.17 8.50
C GLU A 62 -6.72 -26.43 9.93
N GLU A 63 -7.26 -25.41 10.60
CA GLU A 63 -7.89 -25.54 11.92
C GLU A 63 -9.19 -26.37 11.90
N GLU A 64 -9.95 -26.36 10.80
CA GLU A 64 -11.18 -27.19 10.66
C GLU A 64 -10.88 -28.64 10.26
N ALA A 65 -9.65 -28.94 9.83
CA ALA A 65 -9.22 -30.28 9.42
C ALA A 65 -8.59 -31.11 10.55
N GLU A 66 -8.40 -30.52 11.74
CA GLU A 66 -7.84 -31.14 12.96
C GLU A 66 -8.94 -31.49 13.98
#